data_AF-A0A5S9MC65-F1
#
_entry.id   AF-A0A5S9MC65-F1
#
_cell.length_a   1.000
_cell.length_b   1.000
_cell.length_c   1.000
_cell.angle_alpha   90.00
_cell.angle_beta   90.00
_cell.angle_gamma   90.00
#
_symmetry.space_group_name_H-M   'P 1'
#
loop_
_entity.id
_entity.type
_entity.pdbx_description
1 polymer ?
#
loop_
_entity_poly.entity_id
_entity_poly.type
_entity_poly.pdbx_seq_one_letter_code
_entity_poly.pdbx_strand_id
1 'polypeptide(L)'
;MLYHVDGRGNPLFGMDVKYTAEAHSFYPLQVQTTIDEDMQAEMEKVLKDQGVEKGGAVLLDIESSSVLAMASTPNVTSKKSA
;
A
#
# COMPACT_ATOMS: atom_id res chain seq x y z
N MET A 1 -24.27 -1.22 25.85
CA MET A 1 -24.53 -1.09 24.40
C MET A 1 -25.40 0.13 24.19
N LEU A 2 -24.93 1.12 23.44
CA LEU A 2 -25.69 2.33 23.10
C LEU A 2 -26.38 2.08 21.75
N TYR A 3 -27.70 2.16 21.70
CA TYR A 3 -28.47 2.06 20.47
C TYR A 3 -29.19 3.39 20.22
N HIS A 4 -29.17 3.86 18.99
CA HIS A 4 -30.03 4.98 18.58
C HIS A 4 -31.44 4.44 18.34
N VAL A 5 -32.43 5.13 18.89
CA VAL A 5 -33.84 4.80 18.73
C VAL A 5 -34.53 5.88 17.92
N ASP A 6 -35.60 5.51 17.22
CA ASP A 6 -36.49 6.50 16.60
C ASP A 6 -37.32 7.26 17.65
N GLY A 7 -38.12 8.24 17.22
CA GLY A 7 -39.00 9.01 18.10
C GLY A 7 -40.09 8.20 18.83
N ARG A 8 -40.18 6.88 18.57
CA ARG A 8 -41.10 5.93 19.21
C ARG A 8 -40.36 4.88 20.06
N GLY A 9 -39.03 4.99 20.17
CA GLY A 9 -38.20 4.11 21.00
C GLY A 9 -37.78 2.80 20.34
N ASN A 10 -38.04 2.60 19.03
CA ASN A 10 -37.61 1.37 18.35
C ASN A 10 -36.12 1.47 17.96
N PRO A 11 -35.31 0.41 18.15
CA PRO A 11 -33.90 0.43 17.76
C PRO A 11 -33.73 0.57 16.24
N LEU A 12 -32.89 1.51 15.81
CA LEU A 12 -32.50 1.68 14.42
C LEU A 12 -31.27 0.82 14.12
N PHE A 13 -31.48 -0.35 13.53
CA PHE A 13 -30.39 -1.23 13.05
C PHE A 13 -29.98 -0.80 11.64
N GLY A 14 -28.73 -0.35 11.44
CA GLY A 14 -28.20 0.02 10.11
C GLY A 14 -27.40 1.32 10.05
N MET A 15 -27.39 2.12 11.13
CA MET A 15 -26.30 3.07 11.35
C MET A 15 -25.19 2.30 12.03
N ASP A 16 -24.03 2.16 11.38
CA ASP A 16 -22.86 1.50 11.97
C ASP A 16 -22.69 1.98 13.41
N VAL A 17 -22.94 1.07 14.36
CA VAL A 17 -22.50 1.25 15.73
C VAL A 17 -20.99 1.26 15.61
N LYS A 18 -20.39 2.43 15.40
CA LYS A 18 -18.95 2.60 15.45
C LYS A 18 -18.57 2.16 16.84
N TYR A 19 -17.99 0.97 16.92
CA TYR A 19 -17.25 0.54 18.08
C TYR A 19 -16.21 1.64 18.29
N THR A 20 -16.44 2.51 19.27
CA THR A 20 -15.39 3.40 19.76
C THR A 20 -14.44 2.50 20.55
N ALA A 21 -13.69 1.66 19.84
CA ALA A 21 -12.39 1.29 20.33
C ALA A 21 -11.69 2.61 20.65
N GLU A 22 -11.02 2.69 21.80
CA GLU A 22 -10.18 3.83 22.11
C GLU A 22 -9.38 4.18 20.86
N ALA A 23 -9.45 5.44 20.42
CA ALA A 23 -8.68 5.91 19.28
C ALA A 23 -7.20 5.73 19.65
N HIS A 24 -6.63 4.59 19.27
CA HIS A 24 -5.27 4.25 19.63
C HIS A 24 -4.38 5.33 18.98
N SER A 25 -3.61 6.07 19.79
CA SER A 25 -2.79 7.20 19.30
C SER A 25 -1.74 6.82 18.25
N PHE A 26 -1.56 5.53 17.98
CA PHE A 26 -0.65 5.01 16.98
C PHE A 26 -1.30 4.82 15.60
N TYR A 27 -2.53 5.28 15.36
CA TYR A 27 -3.18 5.19 14.04
C TYR A 27 -3.56 6.56 13.43
N PRO A 28 -3.44 6.71 12.09
CA PRO A 28 -2.93 5.71 11.15
C PRO A 28 -1.40 5.61 11.17
N LEU A 29 -0.89 4.37 11.07
CA LEU A 29 0.54 4.11 10.92
C LEU A 29 1.00 4.54 9.52
N GLN A 30 2.17 5.16 9.45
CA GLN A 30 2.84 5.53 8.19
C GLN A 30 4.04 4.61 8.01
N VAL A 31 4.15 4.01 6.81
CA VAL A 31 5.31 3.18 6.44
C VAL A 31 6.17 3.99 5.51
N GLN A 32 7.43 4.21 5.90
CA GLN A 32 8.46 4.78 5.05
C GLN A 32 9.38 3.65 4.58
N THR A 33 9.47 3.48 3.26
CA THR A 33 10.36 2.48 2.65
C THR A 33 11.75 3.05 2.43
N THR A 34 12.71 2.17 2.15
CA THR A 34 14.05 2.57 1.66
C THR A 34 14.10 2.81 0.15
N ILE A 35 13.00 2.48 -0.56
CA ILE A 35 12.90 2.66 -2.01
C ILE A 35 12.98 4.13 -2.37
N ASP A 36 13.86 4.43 -3.32
CA ASP A 36 13.95 5.71 -4.00
C ASP A 36 13.10 5.66 -5.27
N GLU A 37 12.19 6.61 -5.44
CA GLU A 37 11.20 6.62 -6.52
C GLU A 37 11.84 6.77 -7.90
N ASP A 38 12.86 7.62 -8.02
CA ASP A 38 13.55 7.86 -9.29
C ASP A 38 14.35 6.63 -9.72
N MET A 39 15.05 6.00 -8.78
CA MET A 39 15.79 4.76 -9.04
C MET A 39 14.87 3.59 -9.38
N GLN A 40 13.71 3.50 -8.71
CA GLN A 40 12.69 2.50 -9.01
C GLN A 40 12.19 2.65 -10.46
N ALA A 41 11.85 3.87 -10.87
CA ALA A 41 11.34 4.15 -12.21
C ALA A 41 12.38 3.83 -13.30
N GLU A 42 13.65 4.19 -13.08
CA GLU A 42 14.71 3.88 -14.06
C GLU A 42 14.99 2.37 -14.14
N MET A 43 14.95 1.65 -13.02
CA MET A 43 15.12 0.18 -13.03
C MET A 43 14.00 -0.52 -13.84
N GLU A 44 12.75 -0.11 -13.64
CA GLU A 44 11.63 -0.66 -14.40
C GLU A 44 11.77 -0.37 -15.91
N LYS A 45 12.20 0.84 -16.24
CA LYS A 45 12.49 1.23 -17.63
C LYS A 45 13.62 0.40 -18.22
N VAL A 46 14.72 0.18 -17.51
CA VAL A 46 15.83 -0.67 -17.96
C VAL A 46 15.34 -2.10 -18.22
N LEU A 47 14.59 -2.73 -17.31
CA LEU A 47 14.06 -4.08 -17.53
C LEU A 47 13.13 -4.14 -18.75
N LYS A 48 12.33 -3.10 -18.97
CA LYS A 48 11.44 -2.98 -20.13
C LYS A 48 12.23 -2.80 -21.43
N ASP A 49 13.20 -1.90 -21.46
CA ASP A 49 13.99 -1.56 -22.64
C ASP A 49 14.91 -2.73 -23.06
N GLN A 50 15.37 -3.53 -22.10
CA GLN A 50 16.12 -4.77 -22.35
C GLN A 50 15.23 -5.97 -22.74
N GLY A 51 13.91 -5.80 -22.76
CA GLY A 51 12.97 -6.87 -23.14
C GLY A 51 12.96 -8.05 -22.18
N VAL A 52 13.19 -7.83 -20.88
CA VAL A 52 13.19 -8.91 -19.89
C VAL A 52 11.75 -9.42 -19.71
N GLU A 53 11.43 -10.57 -20.29
CA GLU A 53 10.08 -11.14 -20.22
C GLU A 53 9.76 -11.79 -18.87
N LYS A 54 10.78 -12.39 -18.22
CA LYS A 54 10.68 -13.04 -16.91
C LYS A 54 11.95 -12.83 -16.12
N GLY A 55 11.87 -12.13 -15.00
CA GLY A 55 13.03 -11.89 -14.13
C GLY A 55 12.80 -10.77 -13.13
N GLY A 56 13.87 -10.38 -12.44
CA GLY A 56 13.84 -9.24 -11.54
C GLY A 56 15.23 -8.70 -11.25
N ALA A 57 15.25 -7.48 -10.74
CA ALA A 57 16.46 -6.76 -10.35
C ALA A 57 16.25 -6.11 -8.97
N VAL A 58 17.34 -6.00 -8.21
CA VAL A 58 17.39 -5.36 -6.90
C VAL A 58 18.61 -4.45 -6.87
N LEU A 59 18.41 -3.20 -6.45
CA LEU A 59 19.47 -2.22 -6.26
C LEU A 59 19.69 -2.02 -4.77
N LEU A 60 20.92 -2.25 -4.34
CA LEU A 60 21.32 -2.14 -2.95
C LEU A 60 22.28 -0.97 -2.78
N ASP A 61 22.06 -0.20 -1.71
CA ASP A 61 23.05 0.72 -1.18
C ASP A 61 24.05 -0.08 -0.32
N ILE A 62 25.33 -0.05 -0.67
CA ILE A 62 26.35 -0.88 -0.01
C ILE A 62 26.63 -0.39 1.41
N GLU A 63 26.61 0.92 1.63
CA GLU A 63 26.99 1.51 2.92
C GLU A 63 25.92 1.24 4.00
N SER A 64 24.65 1.38 3.63
CA SER A 64 23.50 1.23 4.52
C SER A 64 22.84 -0.15 4.47
N SER A 65 23.19 -1.00 3.48
CA SER A 65 22.50 -2.26 3.19
C SER A 65 21.01 -2.10 2.89
N SER A 66 20.61 -0.91 2.41
CA SER A 66 19.22 -0.58 2.08
C SER A 66 18.85 -1.02 0.66
N VAL A 67 17.58 -1.38 0.44
CA VAL A 67 17.05 -1.64 -0.90
C VAL A 67 16.55 -0.33 -1.49
N LEU A 68 17.23 0.20 -2.50
CA LEU A 68 16.87 1.47 -3.17
C LEU A 68 15.84 1.27 -4.29
N ALA A 69 15.88 0.13 -4.97
CA ALA A 69 14.90 -0.22 -6.01
C ALA A 69 14.75 -1.74 -6.13
N MET A 70 13.55 -2.19 -6.49
CA MET A 70 13.25 -3.59 -6.76
C MET A 70 12.17 -3.69 -7.83
N ALA A 71 12.49 -4.31 -8.97
CA ALA A 71 11.56 -4.49 -10.07
C ALA A 71 11.54 -5.93 -10.55
N SER A 72 10.39 -6.37 -11.07
CA SER A 72 10.24 -7.70 -11.66
C SER A 72 9.33 -7.65 -12.89
N THR A 73 9.55 -8.60 -13.79
CA THR A 73 8.72 -8.82 -14.96
C THR A 73 8.18 -10.26 -14.96
N PRO A 74 6.91 -10.47 -15.31
CA PRO A 74 5.91 -9.46 -15.67
C PRO A 74 5.49 -8.61 -14.44
N ASN A 75 5.27 -7.32 -14.65
CA ASN A 75 4.82 -6.43 -13.57
C ASN A 75 3.34 -6.68 -13.27
N VAL A 76 3.05 -7.08 -12.04
CA VAL A 76 1.69 -7.39 -11.54
C VAL A 76 0.81 -6.14 -11.40
N THR A 77 1.40 -4.93 -11.26
CA THR A 77 0.67 -3.68 -11.01
C THR A 77 0.33 -2.88 -12.27
N SER A 78 0.66 -3.37 -13.47
CA SER A 78 0.13 -2.73 -14.69
C SER A 78 -1.40 -2.84 -14.65
N LYS A 79 -2.07 -1.73 -14.34
CA LYS A 79 -3.52 -1.61 -14.59
C LYS A 79 -3.71 -2.01 -16.05
N LYS A 80 -4.43 -3.11 -16.29
CA LYS A 80 -5.03 -3.33 -17.60
C LYS A 80 -5.90 -2.10 -17.86
N SER A 81 -5.49 -1.26 -18.80
CA SER A 81 -6.39 -0.27 -19.39
C SER A 81 -7.56 -1.05 -19.97
N ALA A 82 -8.71 -0.95 -19.29
CA ALA A 82 -9.99 -1.39 -19.80
C ALA A 82 -10.53 -0.35 -20.78
#